data_AF-A0A9D6AUB7-F1
#
_entry.id   AF-A0A9D6AUB7-F1
#
_cell.length_a   1.000
_cell.length_b   1.000
_cell.length_c   1.000
_cell.angle_alpha   90.00
_cell.angle_beta   90.00
_cell.angle_gamma   90.00
#
_symmetry.space_group_name_H-M   'P 1'
#
loop_
_entity.id
_entity.type
_entity.pdbx_description
1 polymer ?
#
loop_
_entity_poly.entity_id
_entity_poly.type
_entity_poly.pdbx_seq_one_letter_code
_entity_poly.pdbx_strand_id
1 'polypeptide(L)'
;MILGIDEVGRGPWAGPLVIGAVVLGGVEIEGLTDSKKLSKKRRAELDLAIREQAAGYGLGWVHAHEIDEIGLSEALRLATRRAVEQITAPYHEIIIDGTINFLSDTTKASYVTTMKKADLLVPSVSAASIIAKVARDTYMAEQDSMYPGYKFTSHVGYGTAAHMAAIAELGVTPLHRLSFAPLKKYQDLGGSSVDVSRKAGNQNSTQVITTKAIGDKAETEATNYLVREGHSVIERNWKTKYCEIDIVSSKDDTIYFTEVKYRKTPHQGGGIAAITGKKLEQMKFAAKLYAQIQSIQDSDLRLNVLTLTGMPPVIETYLELE
;
A
#
# COMPACT_ATOMS: atom_id res chain seq x y z
N MET A 1 -23.93 4.51 -25.20
CA MET A 1 -23.64 4.70 -23.76
C MET A 1 -22.19 5.14 -23.58
N ILE A 2 -21.96 6.11 -22.70
CA ILE A 2 -20.65 6.71 -22.46
C ILE A 2 -20.03 6.11 -21.20
N LEU A 3 -18.78 5.66 -21.30
CA LEU A 3 -17.91 5.37 -20.16
C LEU A 3 -17.18 6.65 -19.75
N GLY A 4 -17.51 7.19 -18.58
CA GLY A 4 -16.80 8.34 -18.01
C GLY A 4 -15.65 7.90 -17.13
N ILE A 5 -14.53 8.62 -17.20
CA ILE A 5 -13.29 8.33 -16.45
C ILE A 5 -12.76 9.63 -15.84
N ASP A 6 -12.35 9.58 -14.57
CA ASP A 6 -11.67 10.67 -13.87
C ASP A 6 -10.65 10.14 -12.85
N GLU A 7 -9.64 10.94 -12.50
CA GLU A 7 -8.59 10.59 -11.55
C GLU A 7 -8.68 11.33 -10.21
N VAL A 8 -8.31 10.63 -9.14
CA VAL A 8 -8.17 11.21 -7.81
C VAL A 8 -6.85 10.78 -7.19
N GLY A 9 -6.18 11.73 -6.54
CA GLY A 9 -4.95 11.44 -5.80
C GLY A 9 -3.68 11.57 -6.62
N ARG A 10 -3.67 12.39 -7.67
CA ARG A 10 -2.46 12.70 -8.44
C ARG A 10 -1.40 13.46 -7.62
N GLY A 11 -1.81 14.50 -6.89
CA GLY A 11 -0.91 15.40 -6.15
C GLY A 11 -0.49 15.05 -4.70
N PRO A 12 -1.24 14.23 -3.94
CA PRO A 12 -0.85 13.83 -2.59
C PRO A 12 0.56 13.21 -2.50
N TRP A 13 1.23 13.48 -1.39
CA TRP A 13 2.52 12.87 -1.03
C TRP A 13 2.36 11.46 -0.48
N ALA A 14 1.18 11.11 0.03
CA ALA A 14 0.88 9.79 0.56
C ALA A 14 -0.45 9.22 0.03
N GLY A 15 -0.52 7.89 0.00
CA GLY A 15 -1.68 7.10 -0.43
C GLY A 15 -1.70 6.79 -1.92
N PRO A 16 -2.69 6.00 -2.37
CA PRO A 16 -2.80 5.56 -3.76
C PRO A 16 -3.29 6.66 -4.70
N LEU A 17 -3.03 6.46 -5.99
CA LEU A 17 -3.75 7.07 -7.10
C LEU A 17 -4.95 6.17 -7.42
N VAL A 18 -6.10 6.77 -7.70
CA VAL A 18 -7.35 6.05 -8.00
C VAL A 18 -7.98 6.63 -9.26
N ILE A 19 -8.32 5.76 -10.22
CA ILE A 19 -9.16 6.10 -11.37
C ILE A 19 -10.57 5.54 -11.13
N GLY A 20 -11.57 6.39 -11.30
CA GLY A 20 -12.97 5.97 -11.40
C GLY A 20 -13.36 5.75 -12.84
N ALA A 21 -14.19 4.74 -13.10
CA ALA A 21 -14.77 4.46 -14.40
C ALA A 21 -16.26 4.15 -14.21
N VAL A 22 -17.16 4.84 -14.90
CA VAL A 22 -18.63 4.67 -14.73
C VAL A 22 -19.36 4.70 -16.07
N VAL A 23 -20.28 3.75 -16.26
CA VAL A 23 -21.31 3.75 -17.31
C VAL A 23 -22.66 3.89 -16.62
N LEU A 24 -23.34 5.02 -16.79
CA LEU A 24 -24.66 5.24 -16.18
C LEU A 24 -25.76 4.37 -16.81
N GLY A 25 -25.70 4.10 -18.12
CA GLY A 25 -26.67 3.23 -18.78
C GLY A 25 -28.08 3.81 -18.91
N GLY A 26 -28.21 5.15 -18.93
CA GLY A 26 -29.49 5.83 -19.10
C GLY A 26 -30.17 6.23 -17.79
N VAL A 27 -29.63 5.85 -16.63
CA VAL A 27 -30.10 6.37 -15.35
C VAL A 27 -29.70 7.84 -15.17
N GLU A 28 -30.63 8.64 -14.67
CA GLU A 28 -30.40 10.04 -14.34
C GLU A 28 -30.23 10.17 -12.82
N ILE A 29 -29.02 10.54 -12.39
CA ILE A 29 -28.70 10.76 -10.98
C ILE A 29 -28.65 12.27 -10.75
N GLU A 30 -29.59 12.79 -9.97
CA GLU A 30 -29.71 14.22 -9.72
C GLU A 30 -28.58 14.75 -8.83
N GLY A 31 -27.99 15.89 -9.21
CA GLY A 31 -26.94 16.56 -8.44
C GLY A 31 -25.52 16.07 -8.72
N LEU A 32 -25.30 15.31 -9.79
CA LEU A 32 -23.97 15.08 -10.36
C LEU A 32 -23.35 16.40 -10.80
N THR A 33 -22.14 16.68 -10.31
CA THR A 33 -21.31 17.84 -10.67
C THR A 33 -19.85 17.55 -10.28
N ASP A 34 -18.97 18.56 -10.33
CA ASP A 34 -17.60 18.47 -9.82
C ASP A 34 -17.61 18.00 -8.36
N SER A 35 -16.99 16.86 -8.10
CA SER A 35 -16.93 16.23 -6.77
C SER A 35 -16.37 17.16 -5.69
N LYS A 36 -15.51 18.13 -6.05
CA LYS A 36 -14.92 19.09 -5.11
C LYS A 36 -15.92 20.14 -4.64
N LYS A 37 -16.99 20.41 -5.41
CA LYS A 37 -18.07 21.33 -5.03
C LYS A 37 -19.09 20.69 -4.08
N LEU A 38 -19.05 19.37 -3.95
CA LEU A 38 -19.99 18.61 -3.13
C LEU A 38 -19.45 18.40 -1.70
N SER A 39 -20.34 18.55 -0.71
CA SER A 39 -20.05 18.21 0.68
C SER A 39 -19.72 16.72 0.83
N LYS A 40 -18.99 16.34 1.89
CA LYS A 40 -18.64 14.92 2.15
C LYS A 40 -19.89 14.05 2.25
N LYS A 41 -20.94 14.54 2.92
CA LYS A 41 -22.23 13.86 3.05
C LYS A 41 -22.90 13.67 1.69
N ARG A 42 -23.01 14.73 0.88
CA ARG A 42 -23.65 14.64 -0.44
C ARG A 42 -22.88 13.73 -1.39
N ARG A 43 -21.54 13.74 -1.35
CA ARG A 43 -20.72 12.78 -2.11
C ARG A 43 -20.97 11.33 -1.72
N ALA A 44 -21.12 11.03 -0.43
CA ALA A 44 -21.40 9.68 0.03
C ALA A 44 -22.78 9.19 -0.42
N GLU A 45 -23.80 10.06 -0.36
CA GLU A 45 -25.15 9.76 -0.89
C GLU A 45 -25.11 9.48 -2.40
N LEU A 46 -24.38 10.28 -3.16
CA LEU A 46 -24.23 10.09 -4.61
C LEU A 46 -23.40 8.85 -4.95
N ASP A 47 -22.31 8.56 -4.23
CA ASP A 47 -21.53 7.32 -4.42
C ASP A 47 -22.40 6.09 -4.24
N LEU A 48 -23.26 6.05 -3.21
CA LEU A 48 -24.21 4.96 -3.02
C LEU A 48 -25.18 4.86 -4.21
N ALA A 49 -25.82 5.97 -4.61
CA ALA A 49 -26.76 5.98 -5.73
C ALA A 49 -26.10 5.54 -7.05
N ILE A 50 -24.87 5.97 -7.32
CA ILE A 50 -24.11 5.57 -8.51
C ILE A 50 -23.84 4.07 -8.48
N ARG A 51 -23.39 3.52 -7.35
CA ARG A 51 -23.08 2.08 -7.22
C ARG A 51 -24.31 1.20 -7.38
N GLU A 52 -25.47 1.68 -6.94
CA GLU A 52 -26.74 0.93 -7.02
C GLU A 52 -27.39 1.01 -8.41
N GLN A 53 -27.28 2.15 -9.10
CA GLN A 53 -28.09 2.42 -10.29
C GLN A 53 -27.30 2.41 -11.60
N ALA A 54 -26.00 2.70 -11.58
CA ALA A 54 -25.21 2.72 -12.81
C ALA A 54 -25.13 1.34 -13.45
N ALA A 55 -25.20 1.27 -14.78
CA ALA A 55 -25.05 0.02 -15.51
C ALA A 55 -23.70 -0.69 -15.27
N GLY A 56 -22.64 0.07 -14.96
CA GLY A 56 -21.37 -0.50 -14.52
C GLY A 56 -20.43 0.54 -13.94
N TYR A 57 -19.57 0.13 -13.02
CA TYR A 57 -18.51 0.96 -12.48
C TYR A 57 -17.26 0.14 -12.16
N GLY A 58 -16.11 0.83 -12.08
CA GLY A 58 -14.82 0.23 -11.77
C GLY A 58 -13.91 1.22 -11.07
N LEU A 59 -13.00 0.69 -10.24
CA LEU A 59 -11.98 1.49 -9.54
C LEU A 59 -10.59 0.91 -9.79
N GLY A 60 -9.74 1.70 -10.43
CA GLY A 60 -8.35 1.34 -10.69
C GLY A 60 -7.43 1.96 -9.66
N TRP A 61 -6.85 1.12 -8.80
CA TRP A 61 -5.94 1.55 -7.75
C TRP A 61 -4.48 1.35 -8.16
N VAL A 62 -3.61 2.31 -7.83
CA VAL A 62 -2.15 2.16 -7.90
C VAL A 62 -1.54 2.73 -6.63
N HIS A 63 -0.83 1.89 -5.87
CA HIS A 63 -0.28 2.23 -4.56
C HIS A 63 1.01 3.04 -4.66
N ALA A 64 1.43 3.65 -3.55
CA ALA A 64 2.59 4.54 -3.51
C ALA A 64 3.88 3.87 -4.02
N HIS A 65 4.13 2.61 -3.64
CA HIS A 65 5.29 1.85 -4.12
C HIS A 65 5.26 1.62 -5.64
N GLU A 66 4.10 1.28 -6.21
CA GLU A 66 3.94 1.12 -7.65
C GLU A 66 4.18 2.46 -8.37
N ILE A 67 3.66 3.58 -7.83
CA ILE A 67 3.88 4.93 -8.38
C ILE A 67 5.37 5.29 -8.37
N ASP A 68 6.08 4.94 -7.30
CA ASP A 68 7.51 5.20 -7.18
C ASP A 68 8.33 4.36 -8.17
N GLU A 69 7.89 3.13 -8.47
CA GLU A 69 8.55 2.21 -9.41
C GLU A 69 8.34 2.60 -10.87
N ILE A 70 7.09 2.84 -11.28
CA ILE A 70 6.73 3.03 -12.70
C ILE A 70 6.58 4.51 -13.08
N GLY A 71 6.55 5.40 -12.09
CA GLY A 71 6.30 6.82 -12.28
C GLY A 71 4.82 7.16 -12.44
N LEU A 72 4.47 8.42 -12.16
CA LEU A 72 3.07 8.90 -12.13
C LEU A 72 2.35 8.76 -13.48
N SER A 73 3.04 8.97 -14.61
CA SER A 73 2.43 8.88 -15.93
C SER A 73 2.02 7.45 -16.29
N GLU A 74 2.85 6.45 -15.97
CA GLU A 74 2.49 5.04 -16.17
C GLU A 74 1.51 4.55 -15.11
N ALA A 75 1.58 5.07 -13.88
CA ALA A 75 0.58 4.80 -12.85
C ALA A 75 -0.83 5.26 -13.26
N LEU A 76 -0.95 6.41 -13.93
CA LEU A 76 -2.24 6.86 -14.49
C LEU A 76 -2.76 5.86 -15.53
N ARG A 77 -1.92 5.45 -16.50
CA ARG A 77 -2.32 4.44 -17.51
C ARG A 77 -2.71 3.10 -16.88
N LEU A 78 -1.92 2.61 -15.93
CA LEU A 78 -2.18 1.37 -15.21
C LEU A 78 -3.49 1.44 -14.42
N ALA A 79 -3.71 2.52 -13.66
CA ALA A 79 -4.96 2.74 -12.94
C ALA A 79 -6.14 2.79 -13.92
N THR A 80 -6.02 3.50 -15.05
CA THR A 80 -7.11 3.56 -16.04
C THR A 80 -7.42 2.18 -16.62
N ARG A 81 -6.41 1.38 -16.98
CA ARG A 81 -6.62 0.00 -17.45
C ARG A 81 -7.34 -0.85 -16.39
N ARG A 82 -6.86 -0.84 -15.14
CA ARG A 82 -7.48 -1.57 -14.01
C ARG A 82 -8.95 -1.18 -13.79
N ALA A 83 -9.29 0.11 -13.95
CA ALA A 83 -10.66 0.60 -13.80
C ALA A 83 -11.55 0.13 -14.96
N VAL A 84 -11.07 0.24 -16.19
CA VAL A 84 -11.81 -0.11 -17.41
C VAL A 84 -12.02 -1.62 -17.54
N GLU A 85 -11.07 -2.44 -17.09
CA GLU A 85 -11.18 -3.90 -17.08
C GLU A 85 -12.32 -4.43 -16.20
N GLN A 86 -12.76 -3.65 -15.20
CA GLN A 86 -13.90 -3.99 -14.35
C GLN A 86 -15.25 -3.68 -15.02
N ILE A 87 -15.27 -2.96 -16.13
CA ILE A 87 -16.51 -2.59 -16.83
C ILE A 87 -16.95 -3.71 -17.77
N THR A 88 -18.02 -4.40 -17.39
CA THR A 88 -18.68 -5.41 -18.22
C THR A 88 -19.86 -4.85 -19.02
N ALA A 89 -20.40 -3.71 -18.60
CA ALA A 89 -21.51 -3.04 -19.27
C ALA A 89 -21.10 -2.53 -20.67
N PRO A 90 -22.01 -2.54 -21.67
CA PRO A 90 -21.67 -2.04 -22.99
C PRO A 90 -21.50 -0.51 -22.99
N TYR A 91 -20.51 -0.03 -23.73
CA TYR A 91 -20.31 1.39 -24.03
C TYR A 91 -19.74 1.54 -25.45
N HIS A 92 -19.99 2.69 -26.07
CA HIS A 92 -19.54 2.99 -27.45
C HIS A 92 -18.50 4.11 -27.52
N GLU A 93 -18.30 4.82 -26.41
CA GLU A 93 -17.43 5.99 -26.31
C GLU A 93 -16.88 6.06 -24.89
N ILE A 94 -15.63 6.49 -24.77
CA ILE A 94 -14.95 6.74 -23.51
C ILE A 94 -14.66 8.24 -23.43
N ILE A 95 -15.09 8.88 -22.35
CA ILE A 95 -14.76 10.29 -22.08
C ILE A 95 -13.88 10.34 -20.82
N ILE A 96 -12.71 10.96 -20.96
CA ILE A 96 -11.74 11.15 -19.87
C ILE A 96 -11.66 12.64 -19.53
N ASP A 97 -11.76 13.00 -18.25
CA ASP A 97 -11.45 14.37 -17.82
C ASP A 97 -9.96 14.69 -18.03
N GLY A 98 -9.69 15.85 -18.63
CA GLY A 98 -8.33 16.33 -18.88
C GLY A 98 -7.95 16.29 -20.37
N THR A 99 -6.65 16.17 -20.63
CA THR A 99 -6.06 16.36 -21.96
C THR A 99 -5.20 15.19 -22.43
N ILE A 100 -5.13 14.11 -21.65
CA ILE A 100 -4.24 12.99 -21.91
C ILE A 100 -5.08 11.73 -22.08
N ASN A 101 -4.87 11.03 -23.20
CA ASN A 101 -5.48 9.73 -23.43
C ASN A 101 -4.63 8.65 -22.74
N PHE A 102 -5.08 8.22 -21.55
CA PHE A 102 -4.42 7.17 -20.77
C PHE A 102 -4.57 5.75 -21.34
N LEU A 103 -5.37 5.57 -22.41
CA LEU A 103 -5.59 4.31 -23.10
C LEU A 103 -5.02 4.32 -24.54
N SER A 104 -4.16 5.30 -24.85
CA SER A 104 -3.58 5.51 -26.18
C SER A 104 -2.78 4.32 -26.71
N ASP A 105 -2.26 3.47 -25.83
CA ASP A 105 -1.50 2.25 -26.12
C ASP A 105 -2.38 0.98 -26.20
N THR A 106 -3.71 1.13 -26.13
CA THR A 106 -4.65 0.00 -26.13
C THR A 106 -5.54 0.00 -27.37
N THR A 107 -6.21 -1.13 -27.62
CA THR A 107 -7.25 -1.23 -28.67
C THR A 107 -8.45 -0.32 -28.43
N LYS A 108 -8.56 0.29 -27.24
CA LYS A 108 -9.62 1.23 -26.88
C LYS A 108 -9.30 2.68 -27.27
N ALA A 109 -8.08 2.97 -27.72
CA ALA A 109 -7.61 4.34 -28.00
C ALA A 109 -8.52 5.12 -28.95
N SER A 110 -9.07 4.47 -29.97
CA SER A 110 -9.95 5.09 -30.99
C SER A 110 -11.33 5.48 -30.47
N TYR A 111 -11.74 5.00 -29.30
CA TYR A 111 -13.03 5.32 -28.68
C TYR A 111 -12.91 6.44 -27.63
N VAL A 112 -11.71 6.99 -27.41
CA VAL A 112 -11.44 7.94 -26.34
C VAL A 112 -11.50 9.37 -26.83
N THR A 113 -12.35 10.16 -26.16
CA THR A 113 -12.39 11.61 -26.23
C THR A 113 -11.87 12.18 -24.91
N THR A 114 -10.83 13.02 -24.94
CA THR A 114 -10.36 13.76 -23.76
C THR A 114 -10.99 15.15 -23.74
N MET A 115 -11.51 15.58 -22.61
CA MET A 115 -12.17 16.88 -22.48
C MET A 115 -11.81 17.54 -21.15
N LYS A 116 -11.43 18.82 -21.18
CA LYS A 116 -11.20 19.59 -19.96
C LYS A 116 -12.52 19.88 -19.25
N LYS A 117 -12.59 19.65 -17.93
CA LYS A 117 -13.79 19.87 -17.11
C LYS A 117 -14.96 18.98 -17.56
N ALA A 118 -14.64 17.77 -18.02
CA ALA A 118 -15.64 16.81 -18.44
C ALA A 118 -16.52 16.37 -17.26
N ASP A 119 -16.00 16.41 -16.04
CA ASP A 119 -16.73 16.21 -14.79
C ASP A 119 -17.92 17.17 -14.59
N LEU A 120 -17.87 18.38 -15.18
CA LEU A 120 -18.96 19.35 -15.16
C LEU A 120 -19.95 19.18 -16.32
N LEU A 121 -19.55 18.50 -17.39
CA LEU A 121 -20.28 18.47 -18.66
C LEU A 121 -20.89 17.10 -18.97
N VAL A 122 -20.27 16.03 -18.46
CA VAL A 122 -20.61 14.64 -18.78
C VAL A 122 -20.96 13.90 -17.48
N PRO A 123 -22.23 13.51 -17.29
CA PRO A 123 -22.68 12.85 -16.06
C PRO A 123 -21.89 11.59 -15.68
N SER A 124 -21.52 10.75 -16.65
CA SER A 124 -20.68 9.57 -16.38
C SER A 124 -19.30 9.94 -15.81
N VAL A 125 -18.71 11.06 -16.26
CA VAL A 125 -17.40 11.53 -15.75
C VAL A 125 -17.55 12.13 -14.36
N SER A 126 -18.61 12.89 -14.12
CA SER A 126 -18.98 13.35 -12.77
C SER A 126 -19.11 12.17 -11.81
N ALA A 127 -19.86 11.13 -12.20
CA ALA A 127 -20.04 9.93 -11.40
C ALA A 127 -18.71 9.21 -11.13
N ALA A 128 -17.85 9.08 -12.14
CA ALA A 128 -16.49 8.53 -11.99
C ALA A 128 -15.64 9.31 -10.97
N SER A 129 -15.67 10.65 -11.03
CA SER A 129 -14.98 11.52 -10.08
C SER A 129 -15.43 11.29 -8.63
N ILE A 130 -16.74 11.10 -8.43
CA ILE A 130 -17.36 10.93 -7.12
C ILE A 130 -16.95 9.59 -6.52
N ILE A 131 -17.09 8.48 -7.26
CA ILE A 131 -16.77 7.15 -6.72
C ILE A 131 -15.28 7.01 -6.39
N ALA A 132 -14.40 7.58 -7.22
CA ALA A 132 -12.96 7.57 -6.98
C ALA A 132 -12.61 8.41 -5.75
N LYS A 133 -13.27 9.57 -5.60
CA LYS A 133 -13.04 10.48 -4.49
C LYS A 133 -13.50 9.90 -3.16
N VAL A 134 -14.70 9.33 -3.11
CA VAL A 134 -15.24 8.69 -1.90
C VAL A 134 -14.36 7.49 -1.52
N ALA A 135 -14.05 6.61 -2.47
CA ALA A 135 -13.23 5.44 -2.19
C ALA A 135 -11.84 5.81 -1.65
N ARG A 136 -11.15 6.78 -2.29
CA ARG A 136 -9.83 7.20 -1.84
C ARG A 136 -9.86 7.91 -0.49
N ASP A 137 -10.83 8.79 -0.25
CA ASP A 137 -10.93 9.52 1.03
C ASP A 137 -11.24 8.55 2.18
N THR A 138 -12.09 7.53 1.96
CA THR A 138 -12.35 6.46 2.92
C THR A 138 -11.08 5.66 3.23
N TYR A 139 -10.35 5.22 2.19
CA TYR A 139 -9.07 4.52 2.38
C TYR A 139 -8.10 5.34 3.24
N MET A 140 -7.93 6.65 2.94
CA MET A 140 -7.02 7.50 3.71
C MET A 140 -7.47 7.70 5.16
N ALA A 141 -8.78 7.70 5.44
CA ALA A 141 -9.29 7.76 6.81
C ALA A 141 -9.01 6.47 7.59
N GLU A 142 -9.11 5.31 6.96
CA GLU A 142 -8.72 4.03 7.56
C GLU A 142 -7.22 4.00 7.88
N GLN A 143 -6.39 4.55 6.99
CA GLN A 143 -4.95 4.65 7.21
C GLN A 143 -4.58 5.54 8.41
N ASP A 144 -5.40 6.55 8.74
CA ASP A 144 -5.16 7.41 9.90
C ASP A 144 -5.20 6.64 11.22
N SER A 145 -6.02 5.58 11.29
CA SER A 145 -6.08 4.69 12.45
C SER A 145 -4.84 3.78 12.53
N MET A 146 -4.29 3.39 11.39
CA MET A 146 -3.08 2.55 11.30
C MET A 146 -1.79 3.34 11.53
N TYR A 147 -1.78 4.62 11.15
CA TYR A 147 -0.65 5.54 11.26
C TYR A 147 -1.04 6.77 12.10
N PRO A 148 -1.24 6.59 13.42
CA PRO A 148 -1.66 7.68 14.30
C PRO A 148 -0.63 8.81 14.30
N GLY A 149 -1.12 10.05 14.36
CA GLY A 149 -0.29 11.27 14.37
C GLY A 149 -0.10 11.91 13.00
N TYR A 150 -0.28 11.16 11.90
CA TYR A 150 -0.16 11.72 10.55
C TYR A 150 -1.36 12.57 10.14
N LYS A 151 -2.55 12.37 10.71
CA LYS A 151 -3.79 13.13 10.40
C LYS A 151 -4.26 12.95 8.95
N PHE A 152 -4.11 11.73 8.42
CA PHE A 152 -4.50 11.38 7.05
C PHE A 152 -5.97 11.61 6.77
N THR A 153 -6.85 11.47 7.76
CA THR A 153 -8.28 11.79 7.61
C THR A 153 -8.51 13.26 7.21
N SER A 154 -7.66 14.18 7.71
CA SER A 154 -7.86 15.62 7.52
C SER A 154 -7.34 16.10 6.16
N HIS A 155 -6.13 15.70 5.77
CA HIS A 155 -5.49 16.19 4.54
C HIS A 155 -5.35 15.14 3.44
N VAL A 156 -5.85 13.91 3.65
CA VAL A 156 -5.90 12.82 2.65
C VAL A 156 -4.59 12.59 1.87
N GLY A 157 -3.47 12.76 2.60
CA GLY A 157 -2.11 12.58 2.08
C GLY A 157 -1.51 13.79 1.35
N TYR A 158 -2.20 14.93 1.21
CA TYR A 158 -1.61 16.15 0.65
C TYR A 158 -0.52 16.73 1.56
N GLY A 159 0.49 17.36 0.95
CA GLY A 159 1.63 17.99 1.64
C GLY A 159 1.27 19.28 2.36
N THR A 160 0.45 19.18 3.41
CA THR A 160 0.12 20.32 4.28
C THR A 160 1.23 20.55 5.30
N ALA A 161 1.22 21.72 5.96
CA ALA A 161 2.15 22.00 7.05
C ALA A 161 2.05 20.95 8.17
N ALA A 162 0.83 20.49 8.49
CA ALA A 162 0.60 19.43 9.47
C ALA A 162 1.21 18.09 9.03
N HIS A 163 1.05 17.73 7.75
CA HIS A 163 1.61 16.49 7.20
C HIS A 163 3.15 16.54 7.16
N MET A 164 3.72 17.68 6.78
CA MET A 164 5.16 17.89 6.77
C MET A 164 5.75 17.83 8.20
N ALA A 165 5.06 18.40 9.19
CA ALA A 165 5.45 18.29 10.58
C ALA A 165 5.40 16.83 11.06
N ALA A 166 4.33 16.10 10.74
CA ALA A 166 4.21 14.68 11.06
C ALA A 166 5.32 13.84 10.40
N ILE A 167 5.70 14.12 9.15
CA ILE A 167 6.83 13.44 8.49
C ILE A 167 8.16 13.77 9.17
N ALA A 168 8.35 15.02 9.60
CA ALA A 168 9.57 15.43 10.30
C ALA A 168 9.70 14.77 11.68
N GLU A 169 8.58 14.58 12.36
CA GLU A 169 8.51 14.01 13.72
C GLU A 169 8.49 12.46 13.70
N LEU A 170 7.66 11.86 12.85
CA LEU A 170 7.34 10.43 12.84
C LEU A 170 8.08 9.65 11.72
N GLY A 171 8.68 10.36 10.76
CA GLY A 171 9.31 9.78 9.58
C GLY A 171 8.34 9.52 8.42
N VAL A 172 8.83 8.82 7.39
CA VAL A 172 7.98 8.37 6.27
C VAL A 172 7.38 6.98 6.55
N THR A 173 6.30 6.66 5.86
CA THR A 173 5.57 5.38 5.96
C THR A 173 5.47 4.71 4.58
N PRO A 174 5.07 3.43 4.47
CA PRO A 174 4.84 2.76 3.18
C PRO A 174 3.78 3.43 2.29
N LEU A 175 2.97 4.35 2.84
CA LEU A 175 2.01 5.14 2.08
C LEU A 175 2.66 6.32 1.34
N HIS A 176 3.86 6.75 1.72
CA HIS A 176 4.51 7.91 1.14
C HIS A 176 5.13 7.58 -0.22
N ARG A 177 4.93 8.48 -1.18
CA ARG A 177 5.50 8.42 -2.54
C ARG A 177 6.87 9.06 -2.50
N LEU A 178 7.89 8.26 -2.28
CA LEU A 178 9.25 8.75 -2.07
C LEU A 178 9.81 9.36 -3.35
N SER A 179 9.32 9.01 -4.53
CA SER A 179 9.72 9.65 -5.80
C SER A 179 9.28 11.11 -5.94
N PHE A 180 8.34 11.59 -5.12
CA PHE A 180 7.77 12.94 -5.25
C PHE A 180 8.64 13.97 -4.50
N ALA A 181 8.74 15.20 -5.02
CA ALA A 181 9.26 16.31 -4.22
C ALA A 181 8.21 16.74 -3.16
N PRO A 182 8.62 17.06 -1.91
CA PRO A 182 9.98 17.14 -1.37
C PRO A 182 10.47 15.83 -0.72
N LEU A 183 9.75 14.71 -0.91
CA LEU A 183 10.06 13.43 -0.28
C LEU A 183 11.20 12.66 -0.94
N LYS A 184 11.67 13.09 -2.11
CA LYS A 184 12.79 12.48 -2.84
C LYS A 184 14.05 12.24 -2.01
N LYS A 185 14.33 13.14 -1.05
CA LYS A 185 15.43 12.98 -0.09
C LYS A 185 15.31 11.75 0.81
N TYR A 186 14.14 11.13 0.84
CA TYR A 186 13.85 9.89 1.55
C TYR A 186 13.91 8.66 0.63
N GLN A 187 14.22 8.76 -0.67
CA GLN A 187 14.33 7.59 -1.57
C GLN A 187 15.46 6.64 -1.18
N ASP A 188 16.66 7.17 -0.91
CA ASP A 188 17.79 6.36 -0.43
C ASP A 188 17.57 5.86 0.99
N LEU A 189 16.59 6.45 1.67
CA LEU A 189 16.10 6.06 2.98
C LEU A 189 14.88 5.13 2.89
N GLY A 190 14.38 4.90 1.68
CA GLY A 190 13.32 3.97 1.30
C GLY A 190 13.78 2.51 1.28
N GLY A 191 15.09 2.28 1.46
CA GLY A 191 15.70 1.02 1.89
C GLY A 191 16.42 1.11 3.24
N SER A 192 16.36 2.26 3.93
CA SER A 192 17.10 2.54 5.16
C SER A 192 16.47 3.71 5.91
N SER A 193 15.62 3.43 6.90
CA SER A 193 14.98 4.47 7.72
C SER A 193 15.96 5.55 8.20
N VAL A 194 15.57 6.80 7.94
CA VAL A 194 16.30 8.04 8.24
C VAL A 194 16.71 8.16 9.71
N ASP A 195 18.00 8.42 9.89
CA ASP A 195 18.64 8.97 11.09
C ASP A 195 18.64 10.52 10.98
N VAL A 196 18.24 11.22 12.05
CA VAL A 196 18.40 12.68 12.17
C VAL A 196 19.16 12.95 13.47
N SER A 197 20.46 13.24 13.32
CA SER A 197 21.30 13.84 14.37
C SER A 197 22.24 14.86 13.71
N ARG A 198 22.15 16.18 13.96
CA ARG A 198 22.93 16.97 14.95
C ARG A 198 22.74 18.47 14.59
N LYS A 199 22.68 19.49 15.46
CA LYS A 199 23.23 19.89 16.79
C LYS A 199 22.36 21.09 17.27
N ALA A 200 22.31 21.60 18.49
CA ALA A 200 22.78 21.29 19.84
C ALA A 200 21.98 22.24 20.78
N GLY A 201 21.55 21.77 21.95
CA GLY A 201 20.87 22.64 22.92
C GLY A 201 20.10 21.91 24.01
N ASN A 202 20.83 21.35 24.96
CA ASN A 202 20.48 21.11 26.37
C ASN A 202 19.12 20.48 26.78
N GLN A 203 19.28 19.32 27.44
CA GLN A 203 18.58 18.77 28.61
C GLN A 203 17.23 18.01 28.45
N ASN A 204 17.29 16.76 28.94
CA ASN A 204 16.22 15.83 29.33
C ASN A 204 15.21 15.40 28.25
N SER A 205 15.56 14.35 27.47
CA SER A 205 14.62 13.63 26.60
C SER A 205 14.66 12.12 26.86
N THR A 206 13.49 11.57 27.18
CA THR A 206 13.20 10.14 27.20
C THR A 206 13.37 9.57 25.79
N GLN A 207 14.32 8.66 25.57
CA GLN A 207 14.66 8.11 24.25
C GLN A 207 13.44 7.44 23.58
N VAL A 208 13.01 7.98 22.44
CA VAL A 208 11.97 7.39 21.59
C VAL A 208 12.65 6.37 20.65
N ILE A 209 12.33 5.08 20.80
CA ILE A 209 12.89 3.99 19.98
C ILE A 209 12.05 3.85 18.69
N THR A 210 12.69 3.88 17.52
CA THR A 210 12.03 3.83 16.19
C THR A 210 11.47 2.44 15.85
N THR A 211 10.47 2.35 14.97
CA THR A 211 9.88 1.06 14.52
C THR A 211 10.90 0.14 13.83
N LYS A 212 11.85 0.69 13.06
CA LYS A 212 12.96 -0.11 12.51
C LYS A 212 13.88 -0.59 13.62
N ALA A 213 14.27 0.26 14.58
CA ALA A 213 15.07 -0.19 15.70
C ALA A 213 14.36 -1.25 16.55
N ILE A 214 13.02 -1.22 16.60
CA ILE A 214 12.22 -2.27 17.24
C ILE A 214 12.20 -3.54 16.39
N GLY A 215 12.04 -3.45 15.07
CA GLY A 215 12.10 -4.56 14.13
C GLY A 215 13.48 -5.23 14.09
N ASP A 216 14.55 -4.44 13.95
CA ASP A 216 15.94 -4.89 13.99
C ASP A 216 16.26 -5.54 15.35
N LYS A 217 15.76 -4.98 16.47
CA LYS A 217 15.87 -5.60 17.79
C LYS A 217 15.08 -6.89 17.88
N ALA A 218 13.90 -6.97 17.27
CA ALA A 218 13.10 -8.18 17.25
C ALA A 218 13.74 -9.27 16.40
N GLU A 219 14.28 -8.96 15.23
CA GLU A 219 15.06 -9.89 14.40
C GLU A 219 16.36 -10.31 15.08
N THR A 220 17.02 -9.39 15.78
CA THR A 220 18.23 -9.70 16.56
C THR A 220 17.90 -10.63 17.72
N GLU A 221 16.82 -10.39 18.45
CA GLU A 221 16.40 -11.30 19.52
C GLU A 221 15.88 -12.62 18.97
N ALA A 222 15.20 -12.64 17.82
CA ALA A 222 14.83 -13.86 17.11
C ALA A 222 16.06 -14.67 16.69
N THR A 223 17.10 -14.02 16.18
CA THR A 223 18.39 -14.64 15.85
C THR A 223 19.04 -15.22 17.12
N ASN A 224 19.12 -14.43 18.19
CA ASN A 224 19.68 -14.88 19.47
C ASN A 224 18.93 -16.09 20.03
N TYR A 225 17.60 -16.08 19.93
CA TYR A 225 16.76 -17.19 20.33
C TYR A 225 17.06 -18.45 19.51
N LEU A 226 17.07 -18.36 18.18
CA LEU A 226 17.41 -19.49 17.31
C LEU A 226 18.79 -20.07 17.63
N VAL A 227 19.80 -19.21 17.87
CA VAL A 227 21.14 -19.64 18.28
C VAL A 227 21.13 -20.34 19.64
N ARG A 228 20.37 -19.84 20.62
CA ARG A 228 20.19 -20.52 21.92
C ARG A 228 19.52 -21.88 21.78
N GLU A 229 18.58 -22.00 20.83
CA GLU A 229 17.93 -23.26 20.46
C GLU A 229 18.80 -24.18 19.57
N GLY A 230 20.05 -23.82 19.33
CA GLY A 230 21.04 -24.65 18.64
C GLY A 230 21.10 -24.46 17.12
N HIS A 231 20.44 -23.45 16.57
CA HIS A 231 20.56 -23.12 15.15
C HIS A 231 21.85 -22.37 14.84
N SER A 232 22.43 -22.63 13.68
CA SER A 232 23.46 -21.80 13.05
C SER A 232 22.81 -20.86 12.04
N VAL A 233 22.93 -19.55 12.22
CA VAL A 233 22.36 -18.59 11.26
C VAL A 233 23.22 -18.53 10.00
N ILE A 234 22.59 -18.80 8.85
CA ILE A 234 23.23 -18.77 7.53
C ILE A 234 23.12 -17.37 6.94
N GLU A 235 21.91 -16.80 6.94
CA GLU A 235 21.63 -15.53 6.29
C GLU A 235 20.50 -14.79 6.99
N ARG A 236 20.52 -13.45 6.91
CA ARG A 236 19.48 -12.57 7.45
C ARG A 236 19.06 -11.59 6.37
N ASN A 237 17.77 -11.26 6.33
CA ASN A 237 17.20 -10.32 5.37
C ASN A 237 17.55 -10.68 3.91
N TRP A 238 17.45 -11.97 3.55
CA TRP A 238 17.70 -12.40 2.18
C TRP A 238 16.56 -11.91 1.27
N LYS A 239 16.90 -11.26 0.15
CA LYS A 239 15.92 -10.63 -0.74
C LYS A 239 16.23 -10.90 -2.20
N THR A 240 15.16 -11.09 -2.96
CA THR A 240 15.16 -11.12 -4.42
C THR A 240 14.10 -10.16 -4.94
N LYS A 241 14.02 -9.96 -6.26
CA LYS A 241 12.90 -9.22 -6.88
C LYS A 241 11.52 -9.88 -6.69
N TYR A 242 11.48 -11.13 -6.21
CA TYR A 242 10.24 -11.91 -6.10
C TYR A 242 9.79 -12.17 -4.67
N CYS A 243 10.73 -12.24 -3.72
CA CYS A 243 10.45 -12.60 -2.34
C CYS A 243 11.56 -12.17 -1.39
N GLU A 244 11.25 -12.19 -0.10
CA GLU A 244 12.19 -11.96 1.00
C GLU A 244 12.05 -13.04 2.08
N ILE A 245 13.13 -13.26 2.82
CA ILE A 245 13.21 -14.17 3.96
C ILE A 245 13.94 -13.45 5.10
N ASP A 246 13.33 -13.38 6.28
CA ASP A 246 13.89 -12.65 7.42
C ASP A 246 15.14 -13.35 7.97
N ILE A 247 15.07 -14.65 8.22
CA ILE A 247 16.20 -15.45 8.74
C ILE A 247 16.25 -16.82 8.07
N VAL A 248 17.43 -17.19 7.55
CA VAL A 248 17.78 -18.55 7.12
C VAL A 248 18.77 -19.12 8.13
N SER A 249 18.48 -20.30 8.68
CA SER A 249 19.34 -20.96 9.66
C SER A 249 19.39 -22.47 9.44
N SER A 250 20.42 -23.14 9.95
CA SER A 250 20.53 -24.61 9.93
C SER A 250 20.58 -25.21 11.32
N LYS A 251 20.01 -26.40 11.48
CA LYS A 251 20.11 -27.23 12.68
C LYS A 251 19.92 -28.69 12.29
N ASP A 252 20.79 -29.58 12.75
CA ASP A 252 20.71 -31.03 12.50
C ASP A 252 20.48 -31.36 11.01
N ASP A 253 21.32 -30.81 10.13
CA ASP A 253 21.25 -30.92 8.66
C ASP A 253 19.95 -30.39 8.01
N THR A 254 19.07 -29.76 8.79
CA THR A 254 17.82 -29.14 8.33
C THR A 254 17.97 -27.63 8.17
N ILE A 255 17.44 -27.07 7.08
CA ILE A 255 17.41 -25.63 6.81
C ILE A 255 16.04 -25.06 7.18
N TYR A 256 16.06 -24.05 8.04
CA TYR A 256 14.89 -23.35 8.55
C TYR A 256 14.80 -21.95 7.96
N PHE A 257 13.64 -21.62 7.42
CA PHE A 257 13.28 -20.30 6.94
C PHE A 257 12.27 -19.68 7.91
N THR A 258 12.74 -18.71 8.69
CA THR A 258 11.96 -18.12 9.78
C THR A 258 11.46 -16.75 9.39
N GLU A 259 10.15 -16.52 9.54
CA GLU A 259 9.51 -15.20 9.50
C GLU A 259 9.43 -14.64 10.93
N VAL A 260 9.79 -13.36 11.10
CA VAL A 260 9.77 -12.67 12.39
C VAL A 260 8.60 -11.68 12.44
N LYS A 261 7.72 -11.84 13.44
CA LYS A 261 6.56 -10.97 13.66
C LYS A 261 6.65 -10.26 15.00
N TYR A 262 6.94 -8.96 14.97
CA TYR A 262 6.91 -8.14 16.17
C TYR A 262 5.53 -7.49 16.41
N ARG A 263 5.09 -7.44 17.67
CA ARG A 263 3.88 -6.71 18.12
C ARG A 263 4.17 -5.88 19.37
N LYS A 264 3.60 -4.68 19.46
CA LYS A 264 3.84 -3.77 20.59
C LYS A 264 3.13 -4.19 21.89
N THR A 265 2.01 -4.90 21.79
CA THR A 265 1.19 -5.35 22.92
C THR A 265 0.82 -6.82 22.76
N PRO A 266 0.94 -7.65 23.82
CA PRO A 266 0.48 -9.03 23.79
C PRO A 266 -1.05 -9.06 23.69
N HIS A 267 -1.60 -9.88 22.79
CA HIS A 267 -3.04 -10.05 22.69
C HIS A 267 -3.49 -11.02 23.79
N GLN A 268 -4.51 -10.65 24.58
CA GLN A 268 -5.30 -11.67 25.29
C GLN A 268 -6.02 -12.50 24.22
N GLY A 269 -5.44 -13.63 23.84
CA GLY A 269 -5.94 -14.53 22.79
C GLY A 269 -4.77 -15.19 22.06
N GLY A 270 -4.54 -16.47 22.33
CA GLY A 270 -3.33 -17.24 22.00
C GLY A 270 -2.83 -17.17 20.55
N GLY A 271 -1.50 -17.30 20.42
CA GLY A 271 -0.66 -17.03 19.25
C GLY A 271 -0.81 -17.92 18.01
N ILE A 272 -2.02 -18.37 17.65
CA ILE A 272 -2.27 -19.23 16.48
C ILE A 272 -3.14 -18.51 15.42
N ALA A 273 -2.76 -17.29 15.06
CA ALA A 273 -3.29 -16.60 13.87
C ALA A 273 -2.15 -15.94 13.07
N ALA A 274 -0.95 -16.51 13.14
CA ALA A 274 0.28 -15.78 12.82
C ALA A 274 0.59 -15.71 11.32
N ILE A 275 0.00 -16.57 10.48
CA ILE A 275 0.25 -16.58 9.03
C ILE A 275 -1.03 -16.81 8.24
N THR A 276 -1.29 -15.93 7.26
CA THR A 276 -2.35 -16.13 6.28
C THR A 276 -1.91 -17.18 5.26
N GLY A 277 -2.85 -17.92 4.65
CA GLY A 277 -2.49 -18.92 3.63
C GLY A 277 -1.65 -18.33 2.49
N LYS A 278 -1.90 -17.08 2.09
CA LYS A 278 -1.09 -16.37 1.10
C LYS A 278 0.36 -16.16 1.56
N LYS A 279 0.59 -15.83 2.83
CA LYS A 279 1.94 -15.64 3.38
C LYS A 279 2.68 -16.98 3.52
N LEU A 280 1.96 -18.05 3.85
CA LEU A 280 2.54 -19.41 3.83
C LEU A 280 3.02 -19.78 2.42
N GLU A 281 2.20 -19.55 1.40
CA GLU A 281 2.59 -19.80 0.00
C GLU A 281 3.81 -18.97 -0.43
N GLN A 282 3.88 -17.70 0.00
CA GLN A 282 5.05 -16.85 -0.24
C GLN A 282 6.31 -17.39 0.42
N MET A 283 6.22 -17.86 1.67
CA MET A 283 7.34 -18.47 2.38
C MET A 283 7.77 -19.79 1.71
N LYS A 284 6.82 -20.64 1.30
CA LYS A 284 7.09 -21.89 0.55
C LYS A 284 7.80 -21.58 -0.76
N PHE A 285 7.36 -20.57 -1.49
CA PHE A 285 8.02 -20.12 -2.71
C PHE A 285 9.45 -19.61 -2.45
N ALA A 286 9.63 -18.76 -1.44
CA ALA A 286 10.92 -18.18 -1.11
C ALA A 286 11.94 -19.24 -0.69
N ALA A 287 11.53 -20.20 0.15
CA ALA A 287 12.35 -21.32 0.58
C ALA A 287 12.82 -22.18 -0.60
N LYS A 288 11.91 -22.55 -1.51
CA LYS A 288 12.25 -23.30 -2.72
C LYS A 288 13.21 -22.54 -3.64
N LEU A 289 12.98 -21.24 -3.82
CA LEU A 289 13.85 -20.39 -4.62
C LEU A 289 15.25 -20.31 -4.02
N TYR A 290 15.35 -20.13 -2.70
CA TYR A 290 16.62 -20.12 -1.97
C TYR A 290 17.38 -21.43 -2.15
N ALA A 291 16.70 -22.56 -1.90
CA ALA A 291 17.30 -23.89 -2.03
C ALA A 291 17.80 -24.15 -3.45
N GLN A 292 17.03 -23.74 -4.47
CA GLN A 292 17.44 -23.85 -5.87
C GLN A 292 18.69 -23.01 -6.17
N ILE A 293 18.75 -21.77 -5.68
CA ILE A 293 19.91 -20.87 -5.89
C ILE A 293 21.16 -21.43 -5.21
N GLN A 294 21.02 -21.97 -4.00
CA GLN A 294 22.12 -22.48 -3.20
C GLN A 294 22.43 -23.97 -3.47
N SER A 295 21.74 -24.61 -4.41
CA SER A 295 21.89 -26.03 -4.74
C SER A 295 21.72 -26.97 -3.53
N ILE A 296 20.77 -26.64 -2.65
CA ILE A 296 20.43 -27.42 -1.44
C ILE A 296 19.34 -28.45 -1.81
N GLN A 297 19.42 -29.66 -1.26
CA GLN A 297 18.40 -30.70 -1.48
C GLN A 297 17.09 -30.38 -0.72
N ASP A 298 15.95 -30.72 -1.34
CA ASP A 298 14.60 -30.32 -0.89
C ASP A 298 14.12 -31.08 0.36
N SER A 299 14.82 -32.15 0.78
CA SER A 299 14.38 -33.08 1.84
C SER A 299 14.34 -32.48 3.25
N ASP A 300 14.98 -31.34 3.46
CA ASP A 300 15.26 -30.84 4.81
C ASP A 300 14.92 -29.34 4.96
N LEU A 301 13.90 -28.85 4.23
CA LEU A 301 13.43 -27.46 4.35
C LEU A 301 12.26 -27.36 5.34
N ARG A 302 12.40 -26.48 6.33
CA ARG A 302 11.36 -26.19 7.34
C ARG A 302 11.02 -24.71 7.35
N LEU A 303 9.74 -24.40 7.56
CA LEU A 303 9.26 -23.03 7.68
C LEU A 303 8.88 -22.74 9.13
N ASN A 304 9.32 -21.60 9.65
CA ASN A 304 9.08 -21.21 11.03
C ASN A 304 8.50 -19.80 11.14
N VAL A 305 7.83 -19.56 12.26
CA VAL A 305 7.41 -18.22 12.66
C VAL A 305 7.86 -17.96 14.08
N LEU A 306 8.52 -16.81 14.28
CA LEU A 306 8.81 -16.26 15.59
C LEU A 306 7.97 -15.02 15.83
N THR A 307 7.13 -15.04 16.85
CA THR A 307 6.41 -13.84 17.31
C THR A 307 7.12 -13.25 18.52
N LEU A 308 7.29 -11.93 18.51
CA LEU A 308 7.90 -11.18 19.60
C LEU A 308 6.96 -10.08 20.08
N THR A 309 6.94 -9.84 21.38
CA THR A 309 6.16 -8.76 21.99
C THR A 309 6.96 -7.90 22.95
N GLY A 310 6.47 -6.70 23.22
CA GLY A 310 6.98 -5.84 24.28
C GLY A 310 8.25 -5.06 23.91
N MET A 311 8.71 -4.23 24.85
CA MET A 311 9.93 -3.42 24.72
C MET A 311 10.73 -3.51 26.03
N PRO A 312 11.88 -4.21 26.06
CA PRO A 312 12.55 -4.88 24.95
C PRO A 312 11.74 -6.05 24.36
N PRO A 313 11.93 -6.41 23.07
CA PRO A 313 11.24 -7.54 22.46
C PRO A 313 11.57 -8.85 23.16
N VAL A 314 10.54 -9.65 23.47
CA VAL A 314 10.66 -10.98 24.06
C VAL A 314 9.90 -11.97 23.19
N ILE A 315 10.45 -13.18 23.04
CA ILE A 315 9.83 -14.27 22.30
C ILE A 315 8.50 -14.63 22.96
N GLU A 316 7.41 -14.53 22.19
CA GLU A 316 6.07 -14.91 22.60
C GLU A 316 5.72 -16.31 22.08
N THR A 317 6.07 -16.62 20.83
CA THR A 317 5.78 -17.94 20.24
C THR A 317 6.82 -18.30 19.18
N TYR A 318 7.22 -19.57 19.17
CA TYR A 318 7.93 -20.24 18.09
C TYR A 318 7.03 -21.33 17.53
N LEU A 319 6.73 -21.28 16.23
CA LEU A 319 5.86 -22.24 15.57
C LEU A 319 6.53 -22.74 14.28
N GLU A 320 6.73 -24.05 14.19
CA GLU A 320 7.08 -24.72 12.94
C GLU A 320 5.80 -24.95 12.13
N LEU A 321 5.87 -24.70 10.83
CA LEU A 321 4.74 -24.82 9.91
C LEU A 321 4.86 -26.10 9.09
N GLU A 322 3.71 -26.72 8.80
CA GLU A 322 3.57 -27.89 7.91
C GLU A 322 3.44 -27.52 6.41
#